data_AF-A0A934EZF3-F1
#
_entry.id   AF-A0A934EZF3-F1
#
_cell.length_a   1.000
_cell.length_b   1.000
_cell.length_c   1.000
_cell.angle_alpha   90.00
_cell.angle_beta   90.00
_cell.angle_gamma   90.00
#
_symmetry.space_group_name_H-M   'P 1'
#
loop_
_entity.id
_entity.type
_entity.pdbx_description
1 polymer ?
#
loop_
_entity_poly.entity_id
_entity_poly.type
_entity_poly.pdbx_seq_one_letter_code
_entity_poly.pdbx_strand_id
1 'polypeptide(L)'
;MNTPFPAAITVREVLHGGGVRYELPRRPLGPLRWLGLLPLGFGASFSLFAVGWMIVASFGGGLFDIAFALFGLPFFLAGLAPMAIGLFTLIGRCEIELRDGVLRTTERVGPIHRSRRQPADAIKRFDLRVADPATAVNLFSNLATLQADCGKPMPCLLALGYPREWLQAVGDDLAHRCNLAAAVRVVTPGTVTVETIAEPARYSRPVEQKHDLNQPAGSHVTLEPQPDGFTFTVPPDGIWRGNKGIVIFGVIWWAFAGAIIGSFSLFVVGVAGVLAVAARLGQRRATIQATTDRLQIAYVGFLRRHALEWSRDGIAAICVGPSGVAVNKRPVLELQVHPRAGQKFGFLADRDVAELQWIATVLRQALGAASALPTATDGPRRNG
;
A
#
# COMPACT_ATOMS: atom_id res chain seq x y z
N MET A 1 14.95 31.22 -8.09
CA MET A 1 14.68 32.10 -6.94
C MET A 1 13.91 31.27 -5.94
N ASN A 2 14.39 31.15 -4.69
CA ASN A 2 13.73 30.33 -3.68
C ASN A 2 12.40 30.99 -3.32
N THR A 3 11.30 30.25 -3.48
CA THR A 3 9.98 30.69 -3.05
C THR A 3 10.05 30.96 -1.54
N PRO A 4 9.67 32.15 -1.05
CA PRO A 4 9.75 32.44 0.38
C PRO A 4 8.92 31.43 1.16
N PHE A 5 9.45 30.99 2.30
CA PHE A 5 8.73 30.06 3.17
C PHE A 5 7.43 30.70 3.67
N PRO A 6 6.32 29.95 3.71
CA PRO A 6 5.11 30.40 4.40
C PRO A 6 5.44 30.80 5.84
N ALA A 7 4.91 31.94 6.30
CA ALA A 7 5.22 32.50 7.62
C ALA A 7 4.94 31.56 8.80
N ALA A 8 4.13 30.52 8.59
CA ALA A 8 3.81 29.51 9.60
C ALA A 8 4.92 28.46 9.81
N ILE A 9 5.86 28.33 8.87
CA ILE A 9 6.99 27.40 8.97
C ILE A 9 8.17 28.15 9.58
N THR A 10 8.64 27.70 10.74
CA THR A 10 9.84 28.27 11.35
C THR A 10 11.06 27.52 10.83
N VAL A 11 11.96 28.23 10.14
CA VAL A 11 13.24 27.69 9.67
C VAL A 11 14.33 28.17 10.61
N ARG A 12 15.08 27.24 11.19
CA ARG A 12 16.22 27.53 12.07
C ARG A 12 17.49 26.90 11.50
N GLU A 13 18.50 27.71 11.23
CA GLU A 13 19.84 27.21 10.96
C GLU A 13 20.45 26.68 12.26
N VAL A 14 20.98 25.46 12.23
CA VAL A 14 21.58 24.79 13.38
C VAL A 14 23.02 25.27 13.51
N LEU A 15 23.25 26.16 14.48
CA LEU A 15 24.54 26.84 14.73
C LEU A 15 25.75 25.89 14.88
N HIS A 16 25.54 24.68 15.40
CA HIS A 16 26.61 23.70 15.64
C HIS A 16 26.46 22.51 14.70
N GLY A 17 27.33 22.43 13.69
CA GLY A 17 27.41 21.31 12.74
C GLY A 17 26.98 21.65 11.31
N GLY A 18 26.34 22.80 11.09
CA GLY A 18 25.78 23.14 9.79
C GLY A 18 24.56 22.26 9.50
N GLY A 19 23.42 22.90 9.25
CA GLY A 19 22.19 22.17 9.03
C GLY A 19 20.98 23.05 9.21
N VAL A 20 19.84 22.55 8.79
CA VAL A 20 18.59 23.29 8.80
C VAL A 20 17.53 22.47 9.52
N ARG A 21 16.72 23.17 10.32
CA ARG A 21 15.56 22.61 11.00
C ARG A 21 14.30 23.35 10.57
N TYR A 22 13.35 22.59 10.03
CA TYR A 22 12.02 23.04 9.69
C TYR A 22 11.05 22.59 10.79
N GLU A 23 10.48 23.55 11.51
CA GLU A 23 9.40 23.31 12.47
C GLU A 23 8.07 23.63 11.79
N LEU A 24 7.31 22.60 11.43
CA LEU A 24 5.98 22.76 10.88
C LEU A 24 4.99 23.00 12.03
N PRO A 25 3.97 23.85 11.84
CA PRO A 25 2.97 24.10 12.87
C PRO A 25 2.09 22.84 13.06
N ARG A 26 1.09 22.92 13.95
CA ARG A 26 0.09 21.85 14.03
C ARG A 26 -0.58 21.67 12.67
N ARG A 27 -0.81 20.41 12.27
CA ARG A 27 -1.43 20.09 10.98
C ARG A 27 -2.73 20.88 10.80
N PRO A 28 -2.89 21.68 9.73
CA PRO A 28 -4.11 22.46 9.49
C PRO A 28 -5.21 21.59 8.88
N LEU A 29 -5.57 20.50 9.57
CA LEU A 29 -6.61 19.56 9.14
C LEU A 29 -8.04 20.14 9.26
N GLY A 30 -8.18 21.33 9.85
CA GLY A 30 -9.49 21.93 10.13
C GLY A 30 -10.37 20.99 10.97
N PRO A 31 -11.66 20.82 10.65
CA PRO A 31 -12.55 19.87 11.31
C PRO A 31 -12.12 18.40 11.22
N LEU A 32 -11.34 18.00 10.21
CA LEU A 32 -10.89 16.61 10.03
C LEU A 32 -10.01 16.12 11.17
N ARG A 33 -9.36 17.02 11.92
CA ARG A 33 -8.59 16.62 13.10
C ARG A 33 -9.44 15.82 14.08
N TRP A 34 -10.75 16.10 14.16
CA TRP A 34 -11.68 15.41 15.04
C TRP A 34 -11.91 13.94 14.64
N LEU A 35 -11.59 13.55 13.40
CA LEU A 35 -11.53 12.12 13.04
C LEU A 35 -10.49 11.37 13.87
N GLY A 36 -9.47 12.07 14.40
CA GLY A 36 -8.51 11.50 15.36
C GLY A 36 -9.15 11.06 16.68
N LEU A 37 -10.33 11.56 17.05
CA LEU A 37 -11.07 11.07 18.23
C LEU A 37 -11.52 9.62 18.07
N LEU A 38 -11.78 9.15 16.84
CA LEU A 38 -12.22 7.77 16.60
C LEU A 38 -11.15 6.74 17.00
N PRO A 39 -9.92 6.76 16.44
CA PRO A 39 -8.87 5.84 16.88
C PRO A 39 -8.39 6.14 18.30
N LEU A 40 -8.46 7.39 18.78
CA LEU A 40 -8.16 7.73 20.17
C LEU A 40 -9.11 7.04 21.14
N GLY A 41 -10.42 7.22 20.95
CA GLY A 41 -11.47 6.64 21.77
C GLY A 41 -11.49 5.11 21.67
N PHE A 42 -11.33 4.56 20.46
CA PHE A 42 -11.21 3.12 20.26
C PHE A 42 -10.02 2.55 21.03
N GLY A 43 -8.83 3.14 20.90
CA GLY A 43 -7.63 2.72 21.60
C GLY A 43 -7.77 2.81 23.11
N ALA A 44 -8.31 3.92 23.62
CA ALA A 44 -8.54 4.12 25.04
C ALA A 44 -9.53 3.08 25.62
N SER A 45 -10.67 2.86 24.97
CA SER A 45 -11.65 1.86 25.39
C SER A 45 -11.06 0.45 25.36
N PHE A 46 -10.29 0.11 24.31
CA PHE A 46 -9.66 -1.19 24.17
C PHE A 46 -8.59 -1.44 25.24
N SER A 47 -7.74 -0.45 25.51
CA SER A 47 -6.72 -0.53 26.57
C SER A 47 -7.36 -0.59 27.96
N LEU A 48 -8.41 0.20 28.21
CA LEU A 48 -9.12 0.18 29.50
C LEU A 48 -9.80 -1.17 29.73
N PHE A 49 -10.41 -1.75 28.69
CA PHE A 49 -10.99 -3.09 28.76
C PHE A 49 -9.94 -4.15 29.10
N ALA A 50 -8.77 -4.13 28.43
CA ALA A 50 -7.67 -5.03 28.74
C ALA A 50 -7.19 -4.88 30.19
N VAL A 51 -7.07 -3.65 30.69
CA VAL A 51 -6.69 -3.37 32.09
C VAL A 51 -7.74 -3.88 33.08
N GLY A 52 -9.02 -3.58 32.85
CA GLY A 52 -10.11 -4.06 33.71
C GLY A 52 -10.15 -5.58 33.81
N TRP A 53 -9.97 -6.27 32.68
CA TRP A 53 -9.82 -7.71 32.64
C TRP A 53 -8.61 -8.21 33.43
N MET A 54 -7.43 -7.60 33.26
CA MET A 54 -6.22 -7.99 34.00
C MET A 54 -6.42 -7.85 35.52
N ILE A 55 -7.10 -6.79 35.95
CA ILE A 55 -7.44 -6.57 37.35
C ILE A 55 -8.40 -7.66 37.85
N VAL A 56 -9.47 -7.96 37.10
CA VAL A 56 -10.42 -9.02 37.47
C VAL A 56 -9.73 -10.37 37.59
N ALA A 57 -8.91 -10.74 36.61
CA ALA A 57 -8.13 -11.98 36.63
C ALA A 57 -7.21 -12.03 37.86
N SER A 58 -6.58 -10.92 38.25
CA SER A 58 -5.65 -10.90 39.40
C SER A 58 -6.28 -11.31 40.74
N PHE A 59 -7.61 -11.28 40.89
CA PHE A 59 -8.30 -11.72 42.10
C PHE A 59 -8.46 -13.24 42.22
N GLY A 60 -8.28 -14.03 41.15
CA GLY A 60 -8.45 -15.50 41.18
C GLY A 60 -7.34 -16.26 41.91
N GLY A 61 -6.15 -15.67 42.04
CA GLY A 61 -5.03 -16.20 42.83
C GLY A 61 -4.34 -17.45 42.26
N GLY A 62 -4.87 -18.08 41.21
CA GLY A 62 -4.29 -19.26 40.58
C GLY A 62 -3.23 -18.93 39.51
N LEU A 63 -2.39 -19.91 39.18
CA LEU A 63 -1.42 -19.79 38.07
C LEU A 63 -2.12 -19.49 36.73
N PHE A 64 -3.31 -20.08 36.53
CA PHE A 64 -4.13 -19.83 35.35
C PHE A 64 -4.54 -18.36 35.27
N ASP A 65 -4.94 -17.75 36.38
CA ASP A 65 -5.38 -16.36 36.43
C ASP A 65 -4.24 -15.38 36.13
N ILE A 66 -3.03 -15.68 36.61
CA ILE A 66 -1.83 -14.91 36.29
C ILE A 66 -1.52 -15.00 34.79
N ALA A 67 -1.55 -16.21 34.22
CA ALA A 67 -1.33 -16.41 32.79
C ALA A 67 -2.40 -15.67 31.96
N PHE A 68 -3.64 -15.70 32.40
CA PHE A 68 -4.78 -15.05 31.78
C PHE A 68 -4.71 -13.52 31.87
N ALA A 69 -4.19 -12.97 32.99
CA ALA A 69 -3.88 -11.57 33.13
C ALA A 69 -2.74 -11.15 32.18
N LEU A 70 -1.65 -11.91 32.12
CA LEU A 70 -0.54 -11.62 31.20
C LEU A 70 -0.96 -11.65 29.73
N PHE A 71 -1.96 -12.48 29.38
CA PHE A 71 -2.56 -12.50 28.05
C PHE A 71 -3.26 -11.17 27.67
N GLY A 72 -3.66 -10.36 28.66
CA GLY A 72 -4.20 -9.01 28.45
C GLY A 72 -3.16 -7.98 27.96
N LEU A 73 -1.87 -8.19 28.25
CA LEU A 73 -0.81 -7.21 27.97
C LEU A 73 -0.65 -6.91 26.46
N PRO A 74 -0.61 -7.90 25.54
CA PRO A 74 -0.60 -7.64 24.11
C PRO A 74 -1.79 -6.78 23.63
N PHE A 75 -2.97 -6.95 24.22
CA PHE A 75 -4.15 -6.15 23.86
C PHE A 75 -4.05 -4.73 24.37
N PHE A 76 -3.57 -4.54 25.60
CA PHE A 76 -3.28 -3.21 26.12
C PHE A 76 -2.31 -2.47 25.19
N LEU A 77 -1.18 -3.11 24.83
CA LEU A 77 -0.18 -2.56 23.91
C LEU A 77 -0.75 -2.30 22.52
N ALA A 78 -1.58 -3.20 22.01
CA ALA A 78 -2.27 -3.02 20.72
C ALA A 78 -3.23 -1.82 20.74
N GLY A 79 -3.89 -1.54 21.86
CA GLY A 79 -4.76 -0.37 22.05
C GLY A 79 -4.00 0.97 22.10
N LEU A 80 -2.74 0.95 22.56
CA LEU A 80 -1.89 2.15 22.54
C LEU A 80 -1.58 2.65 21.12
N ALA A 81 -1.54 1.76 20.12
CA ALA A 81 -1.25 2.13 18.74
C ALA A 81 -2.31 3.04 18.09
N PRO A 82 -3.61 2.68 18.02
CA PRO A 82 -4.65 3.60 17.54
C PRO A 82 -4.78 4.83 18.44
N MET A 83 -4.55 4.70 19.75
CA MET A 83 -4.52 5.85 20.66
C MET A 83 -3.45 6.87 20.24
N ALA A 84 -2.23 6.41 19.94
CA ALA A 84 -1.17 7.24 19.42
C ALA A 84 -1.55 7.86 18.05
N ILE A 85 -2.11 7.08 17.12
CA ILE A 85 -2.56 7.59 15.81
C ILE A 85 -3.57 8.73 15.99
N GLY A 86 -4.56 8.56 16.86
CA GLY A 86 -5.55 9.59 17.16
C GLY A 86 -4.93 10.85 17.76
N LEU A 87 -4.01 10.67 18.71
CA LEU A 87 -3.30 11.77 19.37
C LEU A 87 -2.42 12.57 18.38
N PHE A 88 -1.66 11.88 17.51
CA PHE A 88 -0.88 12.52 16.44
C PHE A 88 -1.77 13.19 15.38
N THR A 89 -2.97 12.70 15.15
CA THR A 89 -3.94 13.34 14.24
C THR A 89 -4.51 14.63 14.84
N LEU A 90 -4.82 14.63 16.13
CA LEU A 90 -5.45 15.76 16.82
C LEU A 90 -4.51 16.94 17.04
N ILE A 91 -3.30 16.67 17.54
CA ILE A 91 -2.38 17.72 18.01
C ILE A 91 -0.93 17.51 17.57
N GLY A 92 -0.67 16.56 16.68
CA GLY A 92 0.67 16.28 16.16
C GLY A 92 1.25 17.44 15.37
N ARG A 93 2.55 17.66 15.57
CA ARG A 93 3.40 18.53 14.74
C ARG A 93 4.57 17.74 14.18
N CYS A 94 5.10 18.18 13.03
CA CYS A 94 6.24 17.55 12.38
C CYS A 94 7.45 18.48 12.40
N GLU A 95 8.61 17.92 12.68
CA GLU A 95 9.90 18.58 12.57
C GLU A 95 10.76 17.81 11.56
N ILE A 96 11.38 18.52 10.63
CA ILE A 96 12.33 17.96 9.68
C ILE A 96 13.66 18.65 9.92
N GLU A 97 14.72 17.88 10.13
CA GLU A 97 16.07 18.36 10.41
C GLU A 97 17.03 17.69 9.44
N LEU A 98 17.80 18.48 8.70
CA LEU A 98 18.92 18.00 7.90
C LEU A 98 20.20 18.47 8.58
N ARG A 99 20.97 17.54 9.13
CA ARG A 99 22.17 17.82 9.91
C ARG A 99 23.20 16.71 9.72
N ASP A 100 24.47 17.08 9.56
CA ASP A 100 25.59 16.12 9.46
C ASP A 100 25.35 15.02 8.40
N GLY A 101 24.75 15.38 7.25
CA GLY A 101 24.41 14.43 6.19
C GLY A 101 23.29 13.44 6.53
N VAL A 102 22.53 13.67 7.60
CA VAL A 102 21.38 12.84 8.01
C VAL A 102 20.11 13.67 7.99
N LEU A 103 19.11 13.18 7.27
CA LEU A 103 17.75 13.70 7.33
C LEU A 103 16.98 13.00 8.46
N ARG A 104 16.57 13.78 9.46
CA ARG A 104 15.76 13.33 10.59
C ARG A 104 14.36 13.91 10.48
N THR A 105 13.36 13.04 10.56
CA THR A 105 11.96 13.43 10.67
C THR A 105 11.46 13.07 12.06
N THR A 106 10.83 14.02 12.76
CA THR A 106 10.29 13.80 14.10
C THR A 106 8.84 14.25 14.15
N GLU A 107 7.93 13.32 14.44
CA GLU A 107 6.56 13.66 14.83
C GLU A 107 6.51 13.85 16.35
N ARG A 108 5.94 14.95 16.83
CA ARG A 108 5.81 15.25 18.26
C ARG A 108 4.36 15.47 18.69
N VAL A 109 4.03 14.93 19.86
CA VAL A 109 2.86 15.30 20.66
C VAL A 109 3.29 15.44 22.12
N GLY A 110 3.47 16.69 22.57
CA GLY A 110 3.96 16.96 23.93
C GLY A 110 5.32 16.27 24.17
N PRO A 111 5.48 15.43 25.23
CA PRO A 111 6.72 14.71 25.51
C PRO A 111 6.92 13.49 24.61
N ILE A 112 5.84 12.95 24.03
CA ILE A 112 5.90 11.77 23.18
C ILE A 112 6.35 12.20 21.79
N HIS A 113 7.37 11.53 21.27
CA HIS A 113 7.86 11.79 19.93
C HIS A 113 8.28 10.49 19.25
N ARG A 114 8.13 10.48 17.92
CA ARG A 114 8.60 9.39 17.06
C ARG A 114 9.55 9.98 16.05
N SER A 115 10.80 9.53 16.05
CA SER A 115 11.80 10.00 15.08
C SER A 115 12.23 8.90 14.11
N ARG A 116 12.47 9.28 12.86
CA ARG A 116 13.06 8.45 11.80
C ARG A 116 14.31 9.16 11.29
N ARG A 117 15.34 8.39 10.93
CA ARG A 117 16.60 8.90 10.39
C ARG A 117 16.85 8.25 9.04
N GLN A 118 17.31 9.04 8.09
CA GLN A 118 17.64 8.60 6.75
C GLN A 118 18.94 9.31 6.32
N PRO A 119 19.99 8.57 5.91
CA PRO A 119 21.18 9.17 5.32
C PRO A 119 20.80 10.01 4.09
N ALA A 120 21.31 11.24 4.01
CA ALA A 120 20.98 12.19 2.95
C ALA A 120 21.52 11.76 1.59
N ASP A 121 22.67 11.10 1.57
CA ASP A 121 23.30 10.49 0.38
C ASP A 121 22.46 9.35 -0.23
N ALA A 122 21.65 8.67 0.58
CA ALA A 122 20.73 7.65 0.14
C ALA A 122 19.44 8.22 -0.48
N ILE A 123 19.19 9.52 -0.38
CA ILE A 123 18.01 10.18 -0.95
C ILE A 123 18.28 10.50 -2.41
N LYS A 124 17.45 9.95 -3.30
CA LYS A 124 17.56 10.18 -4.74
C LYS A 124 16.74 11.37 -5.21
N ARG A 125 15.56 11.57 -4.59
CA ARG A 125 14.61 12.64 -4.91
C ARG A 125 13.60 12.82 -3.78
N PHE A 126 12.92 13.96 -3.80
CA PHE A 126 11.77 14.24 -2.95
C PHE A 126 10.49 14.24 -3.81
N ASP A 127 9.48 13.50 -3.34
CA ASP A 127 8.18 13.39 -3.99
C ASP A 127 7.11 14.08 -3.15
N LEU A 128 6.31 14.92 -3.82
CA LEU A 128 5.14 15.55 -3.25
C LEU A 128 3.88 14.86 -3.78
N ARG A 129 3.24 14.05 -2.95
CA ARG A 129 1.98 13.39 -3.30
C ARG A 129 0.81 14.26 -2.86
N VAL A 130 0.01 14.68 -3.83
CA VAL A 130 -1.23 15.44 -3.59
C VAL A 130 -2.41 14.48 -3.66
N ALA A 131 -3.52 14.72 -2.96
CA ALA A 131 -4.71 13.90 -3.19
C ALA A 131 -5.27 14.20 -4.61
N ASP A 132 -5.76 13.18 -5.31
CA ASP A 132 -6.39 13.38 -6.62
C ASP A 132 -7.73 14.11 -6.43
N PRO A 133 -7.93 15.30 -7.03
CA PRO A 133 -9.14 16.08 -6.85
C PRO A 133 -10.41 15.35 -7.32
N ALA A 134 -10.30 14.40 -8.25
CA ALA A 134 -11.44 13.63 -8.74
C ALA A 134 -11.92 12.55 -7.75
N THR A 135 -11.06 12.14 -6.81
CA THR A 135 -11.36 11.09 -5.83
C THR A 135 -11.28 11.56 -4.38
N ALA A 136 -10.62 12.68 -4.13
CA ALA A 136 -10.57 13.33 -2.84
C ALA A 136 -11.97 13.86 -2.52
N VAL A 137 -12.54 13.39 -1.42
CA VAL A 137 -13.58 14.14 -0.71
C VAL A 137 -13.01 15.56 -0.52
N ASN A 138 -13.77 16.62 -0.85
CA ASN A 138 -13.34 18.03 -0.82
C ASN A 138 -12.50 18.42 0.42
N LEU A 139 -12.69 17.70 1.51
CA LEU A 139 -11.94 17.76 2.75
C LEU A 139 -10.41 17.54 2.62
N PHE A 140 -9.92 16.76 1.64
CA PHE A 140 -8.48 16.43 1.51
C PHE A 140 -7.78 17.09 0.31
N SER A 141 -8.49 17.88 -0.50
CA SER A 141 -7.96 18.39 -1.78
C SER A 141 -6.70 19.24 -1.63
N ASN A 142 -6.55 19.92 -0.49
CA ASN A 142 -5.44 20.84 -0.24
C ASN A 142 -4.30 20.20 0.56
N LEU A 143 -4.46 18.96 1.02
CA LEU A 143 -3.45 18.28 1.83
C LEU A 143 -2.53 17.45 0.94
N ALA A 144 -1.24 17.51 1.25
CA ALA A 144 -0.20 16.77 0.57
C ALA A 144 0.64 15.92 1.53
N THR A 145 1.47 15.08 0.94
CA THR A 145 2.44 14.22 1.61
C THR A 145 3.81 14.43 0.99
N LEU A 146 4.81 14.74 1.81
CA LEU A 146 6.21 14.83 1.39
C LEU A 146 6.91 13.52 1.72
N GLN A 147 7.57 12.92 0.72
CA GLN A 147 8.30 11.68 0.84
C GLN A 147 9.70 11.81 0.24
N ALA A 148 10.66 11.06 0.74
CA ALA A 148 11.98 10.89 0.14
C ALA A 148 12.08 9.50 -0.51
N ASP A 149 12.37 9.47 -1.81
CA ASP A 149 12.73 8.25 -2.50
C ASP A 149 14.17 7.88 -2.16
N CYS A 150 14.35 6.74 -1.50
CA CYS A 150 15.65 6.25 -1.08
C CYS A 150 16.10 5.02 -1.91
N GLY A 151 15.47 4.77 -3.06
CA GLY A 151 15.65 3.54 -3.84
C GLY A 151 15.14 2.26 -3.15
N LYS A 152 14.36 2.40 -2.08
CA LYS A 152 13.71 1.29 -1.37
C LYS A 152 12.27 1.10 -1.88
N PRO A 153 11.68 -0.10 -1.78
CA PRO A 153 10.30 -0.35 -2.22
C PRO A 153 9.27 0.58 -1.57
N MET A 154 9.55 1.03 -0.35
CA MET A 154 8.70 1.96 0.39
C MET A 154 9.44 3.30 0.58
N PRO A 155 8.91 4.41 0.03
CA PRO A 155 9.53 5.71 0.19
C PRO A 155 9.47 6.17 1.66
N CYS A 156 10.46 6.96 2.07
CA CYS A 156 10.55 7.46 3.44
C CYS A 156 9.58 8.62 3.63
N LEU A 157 8.54 8.43 4.45
CA LEU A 157 7.57 9.48 4.77
C LEU A 157 8.20 10.57 5.64
N LEU A 158 8.23 11.81 5.14
CA LEU A 158 8.79 12.98 5.84
C LEU A 158 7.71 13.85 6.48
N ALA A 159 6.61 14.11 5.78
CA ALA A 159 5.49 14.85 6.35
C ALA A 159 4.18 14.44 5.68
N LEU A 160 3.09 14.48 6.45
CA LEU A 160 1.75 14.12 6.02
C LEU A 160 0.73 15.13 6.56
N GLY A 161 -0.24 15.50 5.72
CA GLY A 161 -1.41 16.27 6.14
C GLY A 161 -1.11 17.76 6.31
N TYR A 162 -0.26 18.31 5.45
CA TYR A 162 0.03 19.75 5.38
C TYR A 162 -0.35 20.30 4.01
N PRO A 163 -0.56 21.62 3.88
CA PRO A 163 -0.84 22.26 2.61
C PRO A 163 0.26 21.98 1.58
N ARG A 164 -0.14 21.80 0.32
CA ARG A 164 0.78 21.46 -0.78
C ARG A 164 1.94 22.45 -0.86
N GLU A 165 1.64 23.74 -0.82
CA GLU A 165 2.59 24.83 -0.95
C GLU A 165 3.62 24.86 0.19
N TRP A 166 3.24 24.43 1.40
CA TRP A 166 4.17 24.31 2.53
C TRP A 166 5.18 23.20 2.29
N LEU A 167 4.67 22.02 1.92
CA LEU A 167 5.52 20.84 1.71
C LEU A 167 6.38 20.96 0.45
N GLN A 168 5.89 21.65 -0.58
CA GLN A 168 6.67 21.97 -1.77
C GLN A 168 7.87 22.84 -1.42
N ALA A 169 7.67 23.96 -0.70
CA ALA A 169 8.75 24.84 -0.29
C ALA A 169 9.82 24.13 0.56
N VAL A 170 9.40 23.29 1.52
CA VAL A 170 10.33 22.50 2.33
C VAL A 170 11.07 21.47 1.49
N GLY A 171 10.38 20.79 0.58
CA GLY A 171 11.00 19.80 -0.30
C GLY A 171 12.01 20.42 -1.26
N ASP A 172 11.72 21.60 -1.82
CA ASP A 172 12.61 22.29 -2.77
C ASP A 172 13.90 22.75 -2.08
N ASP A 173 13.82 23.30 -0.85
CA ASP A 173 15.01 23.68 -0.09
C ASP A 173 15.82 22.46 0.38
N LEU A 174 15.15 21.36 0.76
CA LEU A 174 15.81 20.09 1.07
C LEU A 174 16.52 19.51 -0.16
N ALA A 175 15.88 19.53 -1.34
CA ALA A 175 16.48 19.07 -2.59
C ALA A 175 17.75 19.85 -2.93
N HIS A 176 17.68 21.18 -2.78
CA HIS A 176 18.83 22.07 -2.98
C HIS A 176 19.98 21.74 -2.01
N ARG A 177 19.70 21.61 -0.72
CA ARG A 177 20.72 21.32 0.31
C ARG A 177 21.32 19.91 0.21
N CYS A 178 20.58 18.96 -0.35
CA CYS A 178 21.08 17.62 -0.67
C CYS A 178 21.80 17.55 -2.03
N ASN A 179 21.95 18.68 -2.74
CA ASN A 179 22.55 18.75 -4.08
C ASN A 179 21.87 17.81 -5.10
N LEU A 180 20.54 17.69 -5.02
CA LEU A 180 19.76 16.89 -5.97
C LEU A 180 19.44 17.73 -7.21
N ALA A 181 19.72 17.17 -8.39
CA ALA A 181 19.61 17.88 -9.67
C ALA A 181 18.16 18.23 -10.07
N ALA A 182 17.16 17.60 -9.46
CA ALA A 182 15.75 17.79 -9.77
C ALA A 182 14.99 18.47 -8.63
N ALA A 183 14.16 19.45 -8.99
CA ALA A 183 13.16 20.02 -8.08
C ALA A 183 12.16 18.94 -7.61
N VAL A 184 11.41 19.24 -6.55
CA VAL A 184 10.41 18.32 -6.01
C VAL A 184 9.42 17.91 -7.09
N ARG A 185 9.23 16.60 -7.24
CA ARG A 185 8.28 16.06 -8.21
C ARG A 185 6.89 16.03 -7.60
N VAL A 186 5.95 16.72 -8.22
CA VAL A 186 4.53 16.62 -7.85
C VAL A 186 3.94 15.37 -8.48
N VAL A 187 3.54 14.41 -7.65
CA VAL A 187 2.94 13.15 -8.07
C VAL A 187 1.44 13.20 -7.77
N THR A 188 0.63 13.35 -8.82
CA THR A 188 -0.83 13.28 -8.73
C THR A 188 -1.27 11.81 -8.83
N PRO A 189 -2.05 11.28 -7.87
CA PRO A 189 -2.64 9.95 -7.95
C PRO A 189 -3.50 9.87 -9.20
N GLY A 190 -3.25 8.89 -10.06
CA GLY A 190 -3.97 8.73 -11.34
C GLY A 190 -3.12 9.10 -12.56
N THR A 191 -2.20 10.06 -12.45
CA THR A 191 -1.12 10.20 -13.44
C THR A 191 0.05 9.36 -12.97
N VAL A 192 -0.05 8.07 -13.24
CA VAL A 192 0.97 7.06 -12.96
C VAL A 192 2.18 7.33 -13.86
N THR A 193 2.91 8.43 -13.61
CA THR A 193 4.25 8.61 -14.17
C THR A 193 5.19 7.81 -13.28
N VAL A 194 5.27 6.53 -13.57
CA VAL A 194 6.09 5.61 -12.77
C VAL A 194 7.53 5.76 -13.19
N GLU A 195 8.33 6.24 -12.26
CA GLU A 195 9.76 6.05 -12.33
C GLU A 195 10.05 4.60 -11.94
N THR A 196 10.64 3.85 -12.86
CA THR A 196 10.93 2.42 -12.78
C THR A 196 11.73 2.12 -11.51
N ILE A 197 11.07 1.64 -10.45
CA ILE A 197 11.76 1.02 -9.32
C ILE A 197 12.33 -0.28 -9.85
N ALA A 198 13.64 -0.31 -10.07
CA ALA A 198 14.37 -1.52 -10.43
C ALA A 198 14.10 -2.58 -9.34
N GLU A 199 13.35 -3.61 -9.70
CA GLU A 199 13.06 -4.75 -8.85
C GLU A 199 14.40 -5.38 -8.43
N PRO A 200 14.66 -5.59 -7.13
CA PRO A 200 15.94 -6.15 -6.70
C PRO A 200 16.09 -7.54 -7.31
N ALA A 201 17.18 -7.75 -8.07
CA ALA A 201 17.48 -8.93 -8.88
C ALA A 201 17.51 -10.29 -8.14
N ARG A 202 17.21 -10.32 -6.83
CA ARG A 202 17.27 -11.51 -5.98
C ARG A 202 16.11 -12.48 -6.14
N TYR A 203 15.03 -12.11 -6.83
CA TYR A 203 13.90 -13.02 -7.11
C TYR A 203 13.73 -13.36 -8.60
N SER A 204 14.68 -12.96 -9.44
CA SER A 204 14.58 -13.08 -10.90
C SER A 204 14.93 -14.47 -11.43
N ARG A 205 14.68 -15.56 -10.71
CA ARG A 205 14.69 -16.87 -11.38
C ARG A 205 13.51 -16.86 -12.35
N PRO A 206 13.75 -16.92 -13.68
CA PRO A 206 12.66 -16.94 -14.63
C PRO A 206 11.78 -18.15 -14.28
N VAL A 207 10.51 -17.91 -14.01
CA VAL A 207 9.54 -19.01 -13.93
C VAL A 207 9.52 -19.61 -15.32
N GLU A 208 9.87 -20.89 -15.45
CA GLU A 208 9.85 -21.59 -16.72
C GLU A 208 8.43 -21.51 -17.30
N GLN A 209 8.27 -20.78 -18.39
CA GLN A 209 6.98 -20.57 -19.02
C GLN A 209 6.70 -21.71 -19.99
N LYS A 210 5.86 -22.64 -19.57
CA LYS A 210 5.35 -23.69 -20.46
C LYS A 210 4.37 -23.08 -21.46
N HIS A 211 4.62 -23.29 -22.75
CA HIS A 211 3.71 -22.87 -23.81
C HIS A 211 2.68 -23.98 -24.02
N ASP A 212 1.64 -24.00 -23.18
CA ASP A 212 0.51 -24.91 -23.31
C ASP A 212 -0.73 -24.11 -23.71
N LEU A 213 -1.30 -24.43 -24.88
CA LEU A 213 -2.53 -23.82 -25.36
C LEU A 213 -3.78 -24.52 -24.82
N ASN A 214 -3.63 -25.73 -24.31
CA ASN A 214 -4.73 -26.47 -23.73
C ASN A 214 -5.06 -25.89 -22.36
N GLN A 215 -6.35 -25.69 -22.13
CA GLN A 215 -6.84 -25.25 -20.83
C GLN A 215 -6.43 -26.29 -19.76
N PRO A 216 -5.77 -25.88 -18.67
CA PRO A 216 -5.40 -26.79 -17.59
C PRO A 216 -6.60 -27.51 -17.01
N ALA A 217 -6.43 -28.79 -16.67
CA ALA A 217 -7.49 -29.58 -16.04
C ALA A 217 -7.91 -28.94 -14.71
N GLY A 218 -9.22 -28.70 -14.56
CA GLY A 218 -9.78 -28.06 -13.36
C GLY A 218 -9.75 -26.53 -13.37
N SER A 219 -9.29 -25.90 -14.47
CA SER A 219 -9.49 -24.46 -14.65
C SER A 219 -10.98 -24.14 -14.76
N HIS A 220 -11.42 -23.11 -14.05
CA HIS A 220 -12.81 -22.60 -14.11
C HIS A 220 -12.95 -21.35 -14.97
N VAL A 221 -11.86 -20.88 -15.55
CA VAL A 221 -11.83 -19.70 -16.40
C VAL A 221 -12.52 -20.04 -17.72
N THR A 222 -13.54 -19.28 -18.11
CA THR A 222 -14.19 -19.49 -19.41
C THR A 222 -13.52 -18.63 -20.47
N LEU A 223 -13.22 -19.22 -21.62
CA LEU A 223 -12.72 -18.54 -22.81
C LEU A 223 -13.86 -18.49 -23.83
N GLU A 224 -14.39 -17.30 -24.08
CA GLU A 224 -15.46 -17.07 -25.05
C GLU A 224 -14.87 -16.40 -26.30
N PRO A 225 -14.87 -17.07 -27.46
CA PRO A 225 -14.48 -16.45 -28.73
C PRO A 225 -15.40 -15.27 -29.05
N GLN A 226 -14.82 -14.19 -29.54
CA GLN A 226 -15.53 -13.02 -30.09
C GLN A 226 -15.10 -12.81 -31.55
N PRO A 227 -15.88 -12.07 -32.37
CA PRO A 227 -15.54 -11.84 -33.78
C PRO A 227 -14.11 -11.31 -34.00
N ASP A 228 -13.64 -10.43 -33.09
CA ASP A 228 -12.35 -9.74 -33.21
C ASP A 228 -11.31 -10.20 -32.16
N GLY A 229 -11.57 -11.32 -31.46
CA GLY A 229 -10.68 -11.80 -30.40
C GLY A 229 -11.34 -12.78 -29.44
N PHE A 230 -11.12 -12.60 -28.14
CA PHE A 230 -11.76 -13.42 -27.11
C PHE A 230 -11.92 -12.67 -25.80
N THR A 231 -12.79 -13.22 -24.94
CA THR A 231 -12.96 -12.78 -23.57
C THR A 231 -12.74 -13.92 -22.61
N PHE A 232 -11.81 -13.73 -21.67
CA PHE A 232 -11.70 -14.55 -20.48
C PHE A 232 -12.62 -14.01 -19.39
N THR A 233 -13.49 -14.86 -18.86
CA THR A 233 -14.17 -14.60 -17.60
C THR A 233 -13.52 -15.44 -16.52
N VAL A 234 -12.80 -14.77 -15.63
CA VAL A 234 -12.15 -15.41 -14.49
C VAL A 234 -13.13 -15.40 -13.32
N PRO A 235 -13.66 -16.58 -12.92
CA PRO A 235 -14.61 -16.63 -11.82
C PRO A 235 -13.91 -16.35 -10.50
N PRO A 236 -14.65 -15.93 -9.46
CA PRO A 236 -14.11 -15.81 -8.12
C PRO A 236 -13.45 -17.10 -7.62
N ASP A 237 -12.29 -17.02 -6.97
CA ASP A 237 -11.61 -18.17 -6.32
C ASP A 237 -12.37 -18.70 -5.09
N GLY A 238 -13.43 -18.00 -4.71
CA GLY A 238 -14.15 -18.23 -3.47
C GLY A 238 -13.43 -17.66 -2.25
N ILE A 239 -14.10 -17.76 -1.11
CA ILE A 239 -13.66 -17.17 0.16
C ILE A 239 -12.36 -17.82 0.68
N TRP A 240 -12.17 -19.09 0.34
CA TRP A 240 -11.17 -19.94 0.97
C TRP A 240 -9.79 -19.86 0.31
N ARG A 241 -9.65 -19.42 -0.95
CA ARG A 241 -8.35 -19.57 -1.64
C ARG A 241 -7.31 -18.49 -1.31
N GLY A 242 -7.69 -17.29 -0.88
CA GLY A 242 -6.73 -16.23 -0.47
C GLY A 242 -6.93 -15.62 0.93
N ASN A 243 -8.07 -15.90 1.61
CA ASN A 243 -8.43 -15.23 2.87
C ASN A 243 -8.57 -16.19 4.06
N LYS A 244 -8.15 -17.45 3.95
CA LYS A 244 -8.25 -18.48 5.02
C LYS A 244 -7.81 -17.94 6.39
N GLY A 245 -6.62 -17.36 6.46
CA GLY A 245 -6.07 -16.85 7.71
C GLY A 245 -6.93 -15.74 8.33
N ILE A 246 -7.36 -14.78 7.52
CA ILE A 246 -8.18 -13.64 7.99
C ILE A 246 -9.57 -14.10 8.41
N VAL A 247 -10.20 -15.00 7.65
CA VAL A 247 -11.53 -15.53 7.97
C VAL A 247 -11.50 -16.36 9.25
N ILE A 248 -10.54 -17.30 9.36
CA ILE A 248 -10.38 -18.12 10.56
C ILE A 248 -10.09 -17.24 11.78
N PHE A 249 -9.15 -16.30 11.65
CA PHE A 249 -8.84 -15.35 12.70
C PHE A 249 -10.08 -14.54 13.11
N GLY A 250 -10.83 -14.01 12.14
CA GLY A 250 -12.04 -13.24 12.40
C GLY A 250 -13.12 -14.06 13.13
N VAL A 251 -13.34 -15.31 12.73
CA VAL A 251 -14.30 -16.21 13.39
C VAL A 251 -13.87 -16.52 14.82
N ILE A 252 -12.60 -16.91 15.02
CA ILE A 252 -12.05 -17.19 16.37
C ILE A 252 -12.14 -15.94 17.24
N TRP A 253 -11.77 -14.79 16.70
CA TRP A 253 -11.78 -13.51 17.41
C TRP A 253 -13.19 -13.11 17.84
N TRP A 254 -14.18 -13.25 16.96
CA TRP A 254 -15.57 -12.96 17.31
C TRP A 254 -16.11 -13.97 18.32
N ALA A 255 -15.74 -15.26 18.23
CA ALA A 255 -16.16 -16.28 19.20
C ALA A 255 -15.64 -15.92 20.60
N PHE A 256 -14.37 -15.54 20.67
CA PHE A 256 -13.74 -15.06 21.88
C PHE A 256 -14.43 -13.81 22.43
N ALA A 257 -14.67 -12.79 21.59
CA ALA A 257 -15.37 -11.57 22.01
C ALA A 257 -16.81 -11.85 22.51
N GLY A 258 -17.55 -12.73 21.84
CA GLY A 258 -18.89 -13.13 22.26
C GLY A 258 -18.91 -13.86 23.60
N ALA A 259 -17.94 -14.75 23.83
CA ALA A 259 -17.79 -15.46 25.10
C ALA A 259 -17.52 -14.50 26.27
N ILE A 260 -16.69 -13.48 26.04
CA ILE A 260 -16.36 -12.50 27.09
C ILE A 260 -17.53 -11.57 27.40
N ILE A 261 -18.21 -11.06 26.37
CA ILE A 261 -19.31 -10.11 26.55
C ILE A 261 -20.58 -10.84 27.04
N GLY A 262 -20.61 -12.17 27.01
CA GLY A 262 -21.81 -12.97 27.29
C GLY A 262 -22.92 -12.76 26.26
N SER A 263 -22.60 -12.13 25.13
CA SER A 263 -23.55 -11.77 24.09
C SER A 263 -23.31 -12.60 22.84
N PHE A 264 -24.04 -13.72 22.76
CA PHE A 264 -24.05 -14.57 21.57
C PHE A 264 -24.52 -13.80 20.32
N SER A 265 -25.40 -12.81 20.48
CA SER A 265 -25.89 -11.97 19.38
C SER A 265 -24.77 -11.16 18.71
N LEU A 266 -23.83 -10.60 19.48
CA LEU A 266 -22.68 -9.88 18.93
C LEU A 266 -21.71 -10.80 18.18
N PHE A 267 -21.53 -12.04 18.67
CA PHE A 267 -20.78 -13.06 17.94
C PHE A 267 -21.40 -13.36 16.58
N VAL A 268 -22.71 -13.62 16.54
CA VAL A 268 -23.42 -13.95 15.30
C VAL A 268 -23.32 -12.81 14.30
N VAL A 269 -23.59 -11.57 14.73
CA VAL A 269 -23.50 -10.38 13.86
C VAL A 269 -22.08 -10.16 13.36
N GLY A 270 -21.09 -10.31 14.23
CA GLY A 270 -19.69 -10.14 13.89
C GLY A 270 -19.15 -11.18 12.91
N VAL A 271 -19.44 -12.45 13.16
CA VAL A 271 -19.10 -13.55 12.23
C VAL A 271 -19.82 -13.36 10.91
N ALA A 272 -21.12 -13.05 10.92
CA ALA A 272 -21.88 -12.78 9.69
C ALA A 272 -21.27 -11.61 8.91
N GLY A 273 -20.85 -10.53 9.59
CA GLY A 273 -20.19 -9.39 8.98
C GLY A 273 -18.85 -9.75 8.33
N VAL A 274 -17.99 -10.50 9.04
CA VAL A 274 -16.70 -10.97 8.49
C VAL A 274 -16.92 -11.90 7.30
N LEU A 275 -17.86 -12.84 7.41
CA LEU A 275 -18.19 -13.75 6.31
C LEU A 275 -18.79 -13.01 5.11
N ALA A 276 -19.63 -11.99 5.32
CA ALA A 276 -20.18 -11.17 4.24
C ALA A 276 -19.10 -10.35 3.52
N VAL A 277 -18.16 -9.75 4.27
CA VAL A 277 -17.02 -9.05 3.68
C VAL A 277 -16.12 -10.04 2.93
N ALA A 278 -15.82 -11.19 3.52
CA ALA A 278 -15.00 -12.22 2.90
C ALA A 278 -15.68 -12.80 1.65
N ALA A 279 -17.00 -12.99 1.65
CA ALA A 279 -17.81 -13.39 0.50
C ALA A 279 -17.73 -12.35 -0.61
N ARG A 280 -17.92 -11.07 -0.28
CA ARG A 280 -17.83 -9.97 -1.26
C ARG A 280 -16.42 -9.82 -1.84
N LEU A 281 -15.38 -10.03 -1.02
CA LEU A 281 -13.99 -10.06 -1.48
C LEU A 281 -13.69 -11.30 -2.32
N GLY A 282 -14.30 -12.43 -1.98
CA GLY A 282 -14.20 -13.69 -2.71
C GLY A 282 -14.89 -13.63 -4.07
N GLN A 283 -15.97 -12.86 -4.22
CA GLN A 283 -16.78 -12.73 -5.44
C GLN A 283 -16.17 -11.85 -6.54
N ARG A 284 -14.91 -11.41 -6.41
CA ARG A 284 -14.26 -10.57 -7.42
C ARG A 284 -14.14 -11.34 -8.74
N ARG A 285 -14.92 -10.91 -9.73
CA ARG A 285 -14.78 -11.34 -11.12
C ARG A 285 -13.81 -10.42 -11.84
N ALA A 286 -12.95 -11.02 -12.65
CA ALA A 286 -12.13 -10.31 -13.61
C ALA A 286 -12.52 -10.75 -15.01
N THR A 287 -12.71 -9.78 -15.89
CA THR A 287 -12.98 -9.98 -17.31
C THR A 287 -11.78 -9.44 -18.07
N ILE A 288 -11.14 -10.30 -18.86
CA ILE A 288 -10.00 -9.92 -19.71
C ILE A 288 -10.44 -10.09 -21.14
N GLN A 289 -10.55 -8.99 -21.86
CA GLN A 289 -10.88 -8.99 -23.28
C GLN A 289 -9.61 -8.67 -24.06
N ALA A 290 -9.26 -9.52 -25.00
CA ALA A 290 -8.15 -9.30 -25.91
C ALA A 290 -8.68 -9.33 -27.35
N THR A 291 -8.50 -8.22 -28.05
CA THR A 291 -8.75 -8.11 -29.48
C THR A 291 -7.42 -8.05 -30.24
N THR A 292 -7.47 -8.00 -31.56
CA THR A 292 -6.25 -7.88 -32.39
C THR A 292 -5.44 -6.61 -32.11
N ASP A 293 -6.07 -5.56 -31.59
CA ASP A 293 -5.50 -4.20 -31.43
C ASP A 293 -5.38 -3.72 -29.97
N ARG A 294 -6.08 -4.34 -29.01
CA ARG A 294 -6.07 -3.90 -27.61
C ARG A 294 -6.28 -5.03 -26.61
N LEU A 295 -5.81 -4.78 -25.40
CA LEU A 295 -6.06 -5.58 -24.21
C LEU A 295 -6.85 -4.73 -23.22
N GLN A 296 -8.02 -5.21 -22.80
CA GLN A 296 -8.81 -4.60 -21.75
C GLN A 296 -8.94 -5.57 -20.57
N ILE A 297 -8.62 -5.09 -19.36
CA ILE A 297 -8.82 -5.85 -18.12
C ILE A 297 -9.77 -5.06 -17.24
N ALA A 298 -10.95 -5.62 -17.01
CA ALA A 298 -11.93 -5.10 -16.08
C ALA A 298 -11.99 -5.99 -14.83
N TYR A 299 -11.95 -5.37 -13.65
CA TYR A 299 -12.17 -6.07 -12.38
C TYR A 299 -13.09 -5.28 -11.47
N VAL A 300 -13.93 -6.02 -10.74
CA VAL A 300 -14.85 -5.42 -9.77
C VAL A 300 -14.14 -5.33 -8.42
N GLY A 301 -13.72 -4.13 -8.03
CA GLY A 301 -13.21 -3.84 -6.69
C GLY A 301 -14.32 -3.78 -5.65
N PHE A 302 -13.96 -3.62 -4.37
CA PHE A 302 -14.92 -3.57 -3.26
C PHE A 302 -15.94 -2.40 -3.40
N LEU A 303 -15.50 -1.26 -3.93
CA LEU A 303 -16.33 -0.06 -4.09
C LEU A 303 -16.41 0.47 -5.53
N ARG A 304 -15.50 0.07 -6.41
CA ARG A 304 -15.36 0.64 -7.76
C ARG A 304 -15.03 -0.44 -8.77
N ARG A 305 -15.60 -0.33 -9.97
CA ARG A 305 -15.15 -1.09 -11.14
C ARG A 305 -13.92 -0.39 -11.69
N HIS A 306 -12.84 -1.13 -11.83
CA HIS A 306 -11.63 -0.64 -12.47
C HIS A 306 -11.54 -1.31 -13.84
N ALA A 307 -11.27 -0.51 -14.87
CA ALA A 307 -10.97 -0.98 -16.21
C ALA A 307 -9.62 -0.36 -16.60
N LEU A 308 -8.73 -1.21 -17.11
CA LEU A 308 -7.47 -0.82 -17.68
C LEU A 308 -7.47 -1.26 -19.14
N GLU A 309 -6.95 -0.40 -20.01
CA GLU A 309 -6.89 -0.64 -21.45
C GLU A 309 -5.49 -0.31 -21.94
N TRP A 310 -4.94 -1.19 -22.78
CA TRP A 310 -3.68 -0.99 -23.47
C TRP A 310 -3.86 -1.28 -24.95
N SER A 311 -3.27 -0.44 -25.81
CA SER A 311 -3.07 -0.83 -27.21
C SER A 311 -2.06 -1.96 -27.30
N ARG A 312 -2.20 -2.81 -28.31
CA ARG A 312 -1.26 -3.90 -28.62
C ARG A 312 0.19 -3.40 -28.68
N ASP A 313 0.41 -2.29 -29.39
CA ASP A 313 1.73 -1.68 -29.53
C ASP A 313 2.27 -1.13 -28.20
N GLY A 314 1.38 -0.79 -27.26
CA GLY A 314 1.72 -0.34 -25.92
C GLY A 314 2.16 -1.46 -24.98
N ILE A 315 2.08 -2.73 -25.38
CA ILE A 315 2.44 -3.89 -24.55
C ILE A 315 3.83 -4.40 -24.96
N ALA A 316 4.76 -4.45 -24.01
CA ALA A 316 6.09 -5.03 -24.21
C ALA A 316 6.09 -6.55 -24.02
N ALA A 317 5.46 -7.02 -22.94
CA ALA A 317 5.40 -8.44 -22.61
C ALA A 317 4.17 -8.77 -21.75
N ILE A 318 3.72 -10.03 -21.83
CA ILE A 318 2.73 -10.59 -20.91
C ILE A 318 3.34 -11.88 -20.36
N CYS A 319 3.45 -12.00 -19.04
CA CYS A 319 4.12 -13.14 -18.41
C CYS A 319 3.50 -13.50 -17.05
N VAL A 320 3.97 -14.60 -16.48
CA VAL A 320 3.67 -14.96 -15.08
C VAL A 320 4.90 -14.65 -14.24
N GLY A 321 4.71 -13.93 -13.14
CA GLY A 321 5.82 -13.47 -12.29
C GLY A 321 5.42 -13.26 -10.83
N PRO A 322 6.37 -12.94 -9.95
CA PRO A 322 6.12 -12.71 -8.54
C PRO A 322 5.39 -11.37 -8.31
N SER A 323 4.38 -11.38 -7.44
CA SER A 323 3.58 -10.20 -7.03
C SER A 323 4.30 -9.23 -6.08
N GLY A 324 5.54 -9.55 -5.68
CA GLY A 324 6.25 -8.85 -4.60
C GLY A 324 5.80 -9.27 -3.19
N VAL A 325 4.81 -10.16 -3.07
CA VAL A 325 4.37 -10.76 -1.81
C VAL A 325 4.87 -12.21 -1.74
N ALA A 326 5.24 -12.67 -0.55
CA ALA A 326 5.59 -14.06 -0.28
C ALA A 326 4.77 -14.63 0.88
N VAL A 327 4.26 -15.85 0.71
CA VAL A 327 3.55 -16.61 1.74
C VAL A 327 4.34 -17.88 2.01
N ASN A 328 4.66 -18.15 3.27
CA ASN A 328 5.51 -19.30 3.65
C ASN A 328 6.84 -19.36 2.86
N LYS A 329 7.47 -18.19 2.65
CA LYS A 329 8.71 -18.02 1.86
C LYS A 329 8.59 -18.41 0.37
N ARG A 330 7.38 -18.66 -0.13
CA ARG A 330 7.12 -18.87 -1.56
C ARG A 330 6.54 -17.59 -2.15
N PRO A 331 7.09 -17.06 -3.26
CA PRO A 331 6.52 -15.90 -3.90
C PRO A 331 5.12 -16.23 -4.42
N VAL A 332 4.16 -15.34 -4.17
CA VAL A 332 2.82 -15.46 -4.76
C VAL A 332 2.95 -14.99 -6.21
N LEU A 333 2.62 -15.88 -7.15
CA LEU A 333 2.65 -15.59 -8.57
C LEU A 333 1.36 -14.93 -9.05
N GLU A 334 1.47 -14.15 -10.10
CA GLU A 334 0.39 -13.40 -10.73
C GLU A 334 0.61 -13.26 -12.24
N LEU A 335 -0.46 -12.98 -12.98
CA LEU A 335 -0.41 -12.56 -14.39
C LEU A 335 0.11 -11.13 -14.45
N GLN A 336 1.19 -10.91 -15.18
CA GLN A 336 1.83 -9.60 -15.32
C GLN A 336 1.71 -9.09 -16.75
N VAL A 337 1.16 -7.89 -16.89
CA VAL A 337 1.19 -7.11 -18.13
C VAL A 337 2.30 -6.08 -18.00
N HIS A 338 3.27 -6.10 -18.90
CA HIS A 338 4.38 -5.16 -18.97
C HIS A 338 4.14 -4.21 -20.15
N PRO A 339 3.69 -2.97 -19.92
CA PRO A 339 3.61 -1.98 -20.96
C PRO A 339 5.00 -1.59 -21.47
N ARG A 340 5.11 -1.10 -22.71
CA ARG A 340 6.36 -0.52 -23.24
C ARG A 340 6.79 0.73 -22.48
N ALA A 341 5.83 1.47 -21.94
CA ALA A 341 6.06 2.66 -21.14
C ALA A 341 5.33 2.55 -19.80
N GLY A 342 6.06 2.70 -18.69
CA GLY A 342 5.51 2.66 -17.33
C GLY A 342 5.84 1.37 -16.58
N GLN A 343 5.03 1.06 -15.56
CA GLN A 343 5.26 -0.08 -14.68
C GLN A 343 4.51 -1.33 -15.13
N LYS A 344 5.00 -2.49 -14.68
CA LYS A 344 4.25 -3.74 -14.76
C LYS A 344 2.95 -3.65 -13.95
N PHE A 345 1.91 -4.30 -14.44
CA PHE A 345 0.63 -4.45 -13.77
C PHE A 345 0.38 -5.92 -13.45
N GLY A 346 0.17 -6.23 -12.17
CA GLY A 346 -0.13 -7.56 -11.67
C GLY A 346 -1.63 -7.81 -11.55
N PHE A 347 -2.08 -8.98 -12.00
CA PHE A 347 -3.47 -9.44 -11.97
C PHE A 347 -3.54 -10.88 -11.52
N LEU A 348 -4.69 -11.26 -10.94
CA LEU A 348 -4.98 -12.67 -10.64
C LEU A 348 -3.93 -13.33 -9.74
N ALA A 349 -3.40 -12.59 -8.76
CA ALA A 349 -2.48 -13.15 -7.78
C ALA A 349 -3.14 -14.32 -7.03
N ASP A 350 -2.32 -15.30 -6.63
CA ASP A 350 -2.74 -16.48 -5.86
C ASP A 350 -3.60 -17.51 -6.65
N ARG A 351 -3.56 -17.42 -7.98
CA ARG A 351 -4.12 -18.44 -8.88
C ARG A 351 -3.19 -19.63 -9.08
N ASP A 352 -3.77 -20.70 -9.59
CA ASP A 352 -2.99 -21.84 -10.05
C ASP A 352 -1.98 -21.41 -11.14
N VAL A 353 -0.73 -21.86 -11.01
CA VAL A 353 0.35 -21.41 -11.87
C VAL A 353 0.15 -21.86 -13.31
N ALA A 354 -0.39 -23.07 -13.53
CA ALA A 354 -0.68 -23.56 -14.87
C ALA A 354 -1.82 -22.74 -15.51
N GLU A 355 -2.85 -22.39 -14.73
CA GLU A 355 -3.93 -21.50 -15.19
C GLU A 355 -3.39 -20.12 -15.59
N LEU A 356 -2.51 -19.51 -14.78
CA LEU A 356 -1.87 -18.24 -15.12
C LEU A 356 -1.00 -18.33 -16.38
N GLN A 357 -0.23 -19.41 -16.53
CA GLN A 357 0.64 -19.63 -17.70
C GLN A 357 -0.15 -19.83 -18.98
N TRP A 358 -1.26 -20.57 -18.90
CA TRP A 358 -2.19 -20.75 -20.01
C TRP A 358 -2.82 -19.42 -20.43
N ILE A 359 -3.38 -18.65 -19.49
CA ILE A 359 -3.96 -17.32 -19.78
C ILE A 359 -2.91 -16.41 -20.43
N ALA A 360 -1.69 -16.34 -19.87
CA ALA A 360 -0.61 -15.54 -20.43
C ALA A 360 -0.26 -15.98 -21.86
N THR A 361 -0.23 -17.29 -22.14
CA THR A 361 0.08 -17.83 -23.47
C THR A 361 -0.99 -17.46 -24.49
N VAL A 362 -2.27 -17.61 -24.14
CA VAL A 362 -3.38 -17.26 -25.03
C VAL A 362 -3.43 -15.75 -25.29
N LEU A 363 -3.20 -14.92 -24.27
CA LEU A 363 -3.11 -13.46 -24.43
C LEU A 363 -1.97 -13.04 -25.35
N ARG A 364 -0.78 -13.65 -25.20
CA ARG A 364 0.35 -13.39 -26.09
C ARG A 364 0.06 -13.77 -27.52
N GLN A 365 -0.58 -14.90 -27.75
CA GLN A 365 -0.92 -15.35 -29.10
C GLN A 365 -1.91 -14.39 -29.78
N ALA A 366 -2.94 -13.94 -29.06
CA ALA A 366 -3.90 -12.95 -29.60
C ALA A 366 -3.24 -11.61 -29.95
N LEU A 367 -2.39 -11.12 -29.05
CA LEU A 367 -1.80 -9.79 -29.16
C LEU A 367 -0.47 -9.79 -29.91
N GLY A 368 0.02 -10.97 -30.35
CA GLY A 368 1.38 -11.12 -30.88
C GLY A 368 2.46 -10.55 -29.95
N ALA A 369 2.26 -10.64 -28.62
CA ALA A 369 3.16 -10.08 -27.61
C ALA A 369 4.26 -11.09 -27.22
N ALA A 370 5.44 -10.59 -26.84
CA ALA A 370 6.58 -11.43 -26.45
C ALA A 370 6.34 -12.15 -25.10
N SER A 371 6.94 -13.35 -24.96
CA SER A 371 6.91 -14.16 -23.73
C SER A 371 7.96 -13.77 -22.69
N ALA A 372 9.09 -13.24 -23.15
CA ALA A 372 10.19 -12.79 -22.31
C ALA A 372 10.14 -11.27 -22.12
N LEU A 373 10.37 -10.83 -20.88
CA LEU A 373 10.79 -9.46 -20.59
C LEU A 373 12.05 -9.19 -21.44
N PRO A 374 12.17 -8.02 -22.08
CA PRO A 374 13.45 -7.59 -22.62
C PRO A 374 14.45 -7.61 -21.47
N THR A 375 15.40 -8.53 -21.53
CA THR A 375 16.49 -8.62 -20.57
C THR A 375 17.13 -7.23 -20.52
N ALA A 376 17.30 -6.66 -19.33
CA ALA A 376 17.80 -5.30 -19.14
C ALA A 376 19.19 -5.02 -19.76
N THR A 377 19.82 -6.04 -20.36
CA THR A 377 21.04 -5.97 -21.15
C THR A 377 20.85 -5.48 -22.59
N ASP A 378 19.64 -5.46 -23.16
CA ASP A 378 19.36 -4.83 -24.46
C ASP A 378 19.09 -3.33 -24.26
N GLY A 379 20.13 -2.60 -23.87
CA GLY A 379 20.13 -1.14 -24.01
C GLY A 379 19.90 -0.73 -25.47
N PRO A 380 19.40 0.50 -25.75
CA PRO A 380 19.18 0.95 -27.11
C PRO A 380 20.48 0.81 -27.91
N ARG A 381 20.49 -0.07 -28.91
CA ARG A 381 21.51 -0.04 -29.95
C ARG A 381 21.42 1.36 -30.56
N ARG A 382 22.42 2.20 -30.27
CA ARG A 382 22.66 3.42 -31.02
C ARG A 382 22.88 2.99 -32.46
N ASN A 383 21.85 3.13 -33.29
CA ASN A 383 22.03 3.15 -34.73
C ASN A 383 22.89 4.39 -35.00
N GLY A 384 24.13 4.14 -35.44
CA GLY A 384 24.99 5.18 -36.01
C GLY A 384 24.47 5.66 -37.34
#